data_AF-A0A368NS90-F1
#
_entry.id   AF-A0A368NS90-F1
#
_cell.length_a   1.000
_cell.length_b   1.000
_cell.length_c   1.000
_cell.angle_alpha   90.00
_cell.angle_beta   90.00
_cell.angle_gamma   90.00
#
_symmetry.space_group_name_H-M   'P 1'
#
loop_
_entity.id
_entity.type
_entity.pdbx_description
1 polymer ?
#
loop_
_entity_poly.entity_id
_entity_poly.type
_entity_poly.pdbx_seq_one_letter_code
_entity_poly.pdbx_strand_id
1 'polypeptide(L)'
;MAFEITASCIGCNACKLVCPQKAITVGPKQYSILPHRCNECVGHHADPQCASICPVETAIVNAEGRALNPPGSLTGLPDERKVVALSKRRARL
;
A
#
# COMPACT_ATOMS: atom_id res chain seq x y z
N MET A 1 6.67 0.41 14.24
CA MET A 1 6.70 0.69 12.79
C MET A 1 5.30 1.07 12.37
N ALA A 2 5.15 1.76 11.24
CA ALA A 2 3.87 2.26 10.75
C ALA A 2 3.91 2.38 9.24
N PHE A 3 2.73 2.31 8.61
CA PHE A 3 2.58 2.63 7.20
C PHE A 3 2.53 4.15 6.98
N GLU A 4 2.84 4.56 5.76
CA GLU A 4 2.80 5.95 5.31
C GLU A 4 2.02 6.09 4.01
N ILE A 5 1.31 7.21 3.84
CA ILE A 5 0.65 7.58 2.58
C ILE A 5 1.57 8.55 1.83
N THR A 6 1.93 8.22 0.60
CA THR A 6 2.83 9.01 -0.23
C THR A 6 2.10 10.16 -0.95
N ALA A 7 2.87 11.02 -1.63
CA ALA A 7 2.34 12.11 -2.45
C ALA A 7 1.46 11.64 -3.64
N SER A 8 1.44 10.34 -3.96
CA SER A 8 0.56 9.77 -4.98
C SER A 8 -0.91 9.71 -4.55
N CYS A 9 -1.23 10.06 -3.30
CA CYS A 9 -2.60 10.10 -2.80
C CYS A 9 -3.50 11.07 -3.59
N ILE A 10 -4.65 10.59 -4.07
CA ILE A 10 -5.64 11.39 -4.79
C ILE A 10 -6.84 11.85 -3.94
N GLY A 11 -6.79 11.63 -2.62
CA GLY A 11 -7.86 12.12 -1.73
C GLY A 11 -9.20 11.37 -1.79
N CYS A 12 -9.25 10.14 -2.31
CA CYS A 12 -10.51 9.40 -2.56
C CYS A 12 -11.29 8.91 -1.32
N ASN A 13 -10.79 9.12 -0.10
CA ASN A 13 -11.40 8.69 1.18
C ASN A 13 -11.50 7.17 1.45
N ALA A 14 -11.25 6.28 0.47
CA ALA A 14 -11.45 4.84 0.62
C ALA A 14 -10.69 4.23 1.82
N CYS A 15 -9.40 4.55 1.97
CA CYS A 15 -8.57 3.98 3.03
C CYS A 15 -9.02 4.40 4.44
N LYS A 16 -9.57 5.61 4.60
CA LYS A 16 -10.07 6.11 5.89
C LYS A 16 -11.24 5.29 6.42
N LEU A 17 -12.09 4.76 5.53
CA LEU A 17 -13.28 3.98 5.90
C LEU A 17 -12.93 2.60 6.46
N VAL A 18 -11.80 2.03 6.02
CA VAL A 18 -11.42 0.64 6.34
C VAL A 18 -10.34 0.50 7.40
N CYS A 19 -9.75 1.60 7.87
CA CYS A 19 -8.68 1.55 8.87
C CYS A 19 -9.22 1.22 10.28
N PRO A 20 -8.92 0.04 10.86
CA PRO A 20 -9.51 -0.39 12.14
C PRO A 20 -9.07 0.50 13.31
N GLN A 21 -7.84 1.02 13.26
CA GLN A 21 -7.28 1.89 14.29
C GLN A 21 -7.66 3.37 14.11
N LYS A 22 -8.43 3.72 13.07
CA LYS A 22 -8.77 5.11 12.72
C LYS A 22 -7.52 6.00 12.69
N ALA A 23 -6.42 5.46 12.16
CA ALA A 23 -5.12 6.13 12.10
C ALA A 23 -5.02 7.13 10.93
N ILE A 24 -5.95 7.08 9.97
CA ILE A 24 -5.93 7.92 8.77
C ILE A 24 -6.62 9.26 9.04
N THR A 25 -5.91 10.34 8.75
CA THR A 25 -6.36 11.73 8.90
C THR A 25 -6.42 12.45 7.57
N VAL A 26 -7.21 13.53 7.53
CA VAL A 26 -7.49 14.30 6.32
C VAL A 26 -6.64 15.56 6.34
N GLY A 27 -5.82 15.76 5.30
CA GLY A 27 -5.17 17.03 4.99
C GLY A 27 -5.87 17.77 3.85
N PRO A 28 -5.34 18.92 3.42
CA PRO A 28 -6.00 19.78 2.40
C PRO A 28 -6.15 19.12 1.02
N LYS A 29 -5.18 18.30 0.62
CA LYS A 29 -5.14 17.65 -0.71
C LYS A 29 -4.86 16.14 -0.65
N GLN A 30 -4.38 15.63 0.49
CA GLN A 30 -3.97 14.25 0.67
C GLN A 30 -4.32 13.76 2.08
N TYR A 31 -4.38 12.46 2.23
CA TYR A 31 -4.55 11.81 3.54
C TYR A 31 -3.17 11.52 4.14
N SER A 32 -3.12 11.33 5.46
CA SER A 32 -1.89 10.90 6.15
C SER A 32 -2.21 9.88 7.24
N ILE A 33 -1.24 9.04 7.59
CA ILE A 33 -1.36 8.04 8.66
C ILE A 33 -0.66 8.58 9.90
N LEU A 34 -1.36 8.59 11.03
CA LEU A 34 -0.78 8.87 12.34
C LEU A 34 0.08 7.67 12.79
N PRO A 35 1.41 7.80 12.86
CA PRO A 35 2.28 6.64 13.08
C PRO A 35 2.02 5.94 14.42
N HIS A 36 1.73 6.71 15.46
CA HIS A 36 1.45 6.20 16.80
C HIS A 36 0.10 5.46 16.92
N ARG A 37 -0.78 5.52 15.91
CA ARG A 37 -2.04 4.75 15.86
C ARG A 37 -1.99 3.59 14.88
N CYS A 38 -1.08 3.61 13.92
CA CYS A 38 -0.98 2.54 12.95
C CYS A 38 -0.36 1.31 13.61
N ASN A 39 -1.12 0.21 13.64
CA ASN A 39 -0.63 -1.10 14.10
C ASN A 39 -0.46 -2.08 12.93
N GLU A 40 -0.38 -1.57 11.70
CA GLU A 40 -0.21 -2.39 10.49
C GLU A 40 -1.32 -3.43 10.28
N CYS A 41 -2.53 -3.15 10.81
CA CYS A 41 -3.68 -4.06 10.86
C CYS A 41 -3.48 -5.33 11.73
N VAL A 42 -2.36 -5.45 12.46
CA VAL A 42 -2.10 -6.57 13.36
C VAL A 42 -3.23 -6.74 14.37
N GLY A 43 -3.72 -7.97 14.52
CA GLY A 43 -4.84 -8.30 15.41
C GLY A 43 -6.24 -7.96 14.87
N HIS A 44 -6.35 -7.41 13.64
CA HIS A 44 -7.63 -7.14 12.99
C HIS A 44 -7.77 -7.87 11.65
N HIS A 45 -6.77 -7.78 10.78
CA HIS A 45 -6.79 -8.37 9.44
C HIS A 45 -5.41 -8.94 9.09
N ALA A 46 -5.38 -9.95 8.22
CA ALA A 46 -4.13 -10.50 7.69
C ALA A 46 -3.43 -9.51 6.75
N ASP A 47 -4.22 -8.77 5.95
CA ASP A 47 -3.73 -7.84 4.95
C ASP A 47 -3.94 -6.36 5.35
N PRO A 48 -3.07 -5.45 4.90
CA PRO A 48 -3.18 -4.02 5.16
C PRO A 48 -4.38 -3.40 4.42
N GLN A 49 -5.50 -3.25 5.13
CA GLN A 49 -6.78 -2.82 4.54
C GLN A 49 -6.70 -1.51 3.76
N CYS A 50 -5.89 -0.55 4.25
CA CYS A 50 -5.71 0.72 3.56
C CYS A 50 -5.09 0.55 2.16
N ALA A 51 -4.14 -0.36 1.99
CA ALA A 51 -3.49 -0.64 0.71
C ALA A 51 -4.36 -1.51 -0.18
N SER A 52 -5.07 -2.48 0.39
CA SER A 52 -5.99 -3.36 -0.35
C SER A 52 -7.13 -2.62 -1.04
N ILE A 53 -7.59 -1.50 -0.47
CA ILE A 53 -8.66 -0.67 -1.06
C ILE A 53 -8.12 0.53 -1.85
N CYS A 54 -6.81 0.81 -1.81
CA CYS A 54 -6.28 2.02 -2.42
C CYS A 54 -6.31 1.90 -3.94
N PRO A 55 -6.98 2.82 -4.67
CA PRO A 55 -7.07 2.76 -6.13
C PRO A 55 -5.79 3.23 -6.83
N VAL A 56 -4.77 3.66 -6.07
CA VAL A 56 -3.49 4.14 -6.61
C VAL A 56 -2.38 3.24 -6.09
N GLU A 57 -1.81 2.44 -6.98
CA GLU A 57 -0.62 1.65 -6.69
C GLU A 57 0.50 2.54 -6.16
N THR A 58 1.32 2.04 -5.25
CA THR A 58 2.44 2.74 -4.60
C THR A 58 2.07 3.93 -3.70
N ALA A 59 0.78 4.23 -3.53
CA ALA A 59 0.34 5.31 -2.66
C ALA A 59 0.50 5.01 -1.16
N ILE A 60 0.69 3.76 -0.78
CA ILE A 60 0.89 3.34 0.63
C ILE A 60 2.15 2.50 0.73
N VAL A 61 3.04 2.88 1.64
CA VAL A 61 4.34 2.24 1.85
C VAL A 61 4.51 1.79 3.30
N ASN A 62 5.38 0.80 3.50
CA ASN A 62 5.85 0.41 4.83
C ASN A 62 6.96 1.34 5.35
N ALA A 63 7.48 1.04 6.55
CA ALA A 63 8.53 1.83 7.19
C ALA A 63 9.85 1.89 6.40
N GLU A 64 10.09 0.94 5.50
CA GLU A 64 11.25 0.93 4.59
C GLU A 64 10.96 1.59 3.23
N GLY A 65 9.81 2.25 3.06
CA GLY A 65 9.39 2.90 1.82
C GLY A 65 8.98 1.92 0.72
N ARG A 66 8.72 0.64 1.03
CA ARG A 66 8.27 -0.35 0.06
C ARG A 66 6.76 -0.27 -0.10
N ALA A 67 6.29 -0.16 -1.35
CA ALA A 67 4.87 -0.14 -1.67
C ALA A 67 4.15 -1.40 -1.18
N LEU A 68 3.04 -1.21 -0.47
CA LEU A 68 2.16 -2.30 -0.04
C LEU A 68 1.24 -2.78 -1.17
N ASN A 69 0.89 -1.90 -2.10
CA ASN A 69 0.23 -2.20 -3.36
C ASN A 69 1.19 -1.88 -4.53
N PRO A 70 2.17 -2.75 -4.84
CA PRO A 70 3.18 -2.50 -5.87
C PRO A 70 2.57 -2.42 -7.28
N PRO A 71 3.31 -1.91 -8.28
CA PRO A 71 2.85 -1.86 -9.66
C PRO A 71 2.34 -3.22 -10.16
N GLY A 72 1.17 -3.22 -10.79
CA GLY A 72 0.48 -4.41 -11.30
C GLY A 72 -0.39 -5.16 -10.27
N SER A 73 -0.30 -4.83 -8.98
CA SER A 73 -1.10 -5.48 -7.93
C SER A 73 -2.61 -5.29 -8.08
N LEU A 74 -3.09 -4.19 -8.66
CA LEU A 74 -4.52 -3.94 -8.89
C LEU A 74 -5.08 -4.64 -10.13
N THR A 75 -4.21 -4.96 -11.09
CA THR A 75 -4.60 -5.59 -12.36
C THR A 75 -4.30 -7.10 -12.40
N GLY A 76 -3.65 -7.63 -11.35
CA GLY A 76 -3.16 -9.01 -11.34
C GLY A 76 -1.97 -9.23 -12.27
N LEU A 77 -1.40 -8.15 -12.82
CA LEU A 77 -0.19 -8.23 -13.62
C LEU A 77 1.01 -8.49 -12.68
N PRO A 78 1.95 -9.35 -13.10
CA PRO A 78 3.16 -9.57 -12.33
C PRO A 78 3.93 -8.26 -12.19
N ASP A 79 4.35 -7.95 -10.96
CA ASP A 79 5.32 -6.89 -10.69
C ASP A 79 6.50 -7.00 -11.68
N GLU A 80 6.87 -5.89 -12.31
CA GLU A 80 7.94 -5.84 -13.33
C GLU A 80 9.24 -6.50 -12.83
N ARG A 81 9.54 -6.38 -11.53
CA ARG A 81 10.69 -7.06 -10.90
C ARG A 81 10.57 -8.58 -11.00
N LYS A 82 9.35 -9.11 -10.81
CA LYS A 82 9.04 -10.53 -10.98
C LYS A 82 9.09 -10.95 -12.44
N VAL A 83 8.62 -10.11 -13.37
CA VAL A 83 8.73 -10.37 -14.82
C VAL A 83 10.19 -10.54 -15.24
N VAL A 84 11.07 -9.62 -14.84
CA VAL A 84 12.51 -9.69 -15.12
C VAL A 84 13.15 -10.92 -14.47
N ALA A 85 12.74 -11.30 -13.26
CA ALA A 85 13.23 -12.51 -12.61
C ALA A 85 12.79 -13.79 -13.35
N LEU A 86 11.53 -13.86 -13.80
CA LEU A 86 10.97 -14.99 -14.54
C LEU A 86 11.63 -15.14 -15.91
N SER A 87 11.86 -14.05 -16.64
CA SER A 87 12.54 -14.08 -17.93
C SER A 87 13.99 -14.56 -17.80
N LYS A 88 14.71 -14.10 -16.76
CA LYS A 88 16.07 -14.59 -16.45
C LYS A 88 16.11 -16.07 -16.07
N ARG A 89 15.08 -16.60 -15.39
CA ARG A 89 14.98 -18.04 -15.07
C ARG A 89 14.75 -18.87 -16.33
N ARG A 90 13.84 -18.43 -17.21
CA ARG A 90 13.56 -19.11 -18.49
C ARG A 90 14.76 -19.11 -19.44
N ALA A 91 15.59 -18.06 -19.44
CA ALA A 91 16.81 -18.00 -20.26
C ALA A 91 17.97 -18.87 -19.76
N ARG A 92 17.83 -19.50 -18.59
CA ARG A 92 18.84 -20.41 -17.99
C ARG A 92 18.45 -21.89 -18.09
N LEU A 93 17.30 -22.18 -18.69
CA LEU A 93 16.82 -23.51 -19.03
C LEU A 93 16.98 -23.71 -20.54
#